data_AF-A0A9C9TB00-F1
#
_entry.id   AF-A0A9C9TB00-F1
#
_cell.length_a   1.000
_cell.length_b   1.000
_cell.length_c   1.000
_cell.angle_alpha   90.00
_cell.angle_beta   90.00
_cell.angle_gamma   90.00
#
_symmetry.space_group_name_H-M   'P 1'
#
loop_
_entity.id
_entity.type
_entity.pdbx_description
1 polymer ?
#
loop_
_entity_poly.entity_id
_entity_poly.type
_entity_poly.pdbx_seq_one_letter_code
_entity_poly.pdbx_strand_id
1 'polypeptide(L)'
;MDVNHLLILKVGSTLPALVSQRGDFEHWILSGMGLGEGDARVVDVCASAPLPAYEDVAGIVVTGSHAMVTAREDWSERLARWLPRAVERGIPLLGICYGHQLLAHALGGEVGENPHGYECGTVSVRWHQAAHADPLLGGLPNPARVQVCHRQSVLCLPPEAALLASSDREPHQAFVVGESAWGVQFHPEFDAQIVAAYIEHHRKQLRREGQDPGRLIAGCEDTCCGPEILERFVELVHGWAAGWGAVVRLVGRVVRAGCAEGRALVSPEPLGFLGGVDPETGLVVEPGHPLAGERVAGRVLVFPTGKGSTVGSYTLYRLARSGLAPAAILNAEADPVVAVGAIIAEIPMVDRVDIVRIQTGDWVRVRDENVLVVRGE
;
A
#
# COMPACT_ATOMS: atom_id res chain seq x y z
N MET A 1 -7.99 -12.12 -3.04
CA MET A 1 -7.07 -12.37 -4.17
C MET A 1 -5.81 -12.93 -3.53
N ASP A 2 -5.41 -14.16 -3.85
CA ASP A 2 -4.25 -14.82 -3.27
C ASP A 2 -3.00 -13.94 -3.48
N VAL A 3 -2.34 -13.56 -2.40
CA VAL A 3 -1.09 -12.78 -2.46
C VAL A 3 0.11 -13.69 -2.71
N ASN A 4 -0.09 -14.88 -3.29
CA ASN A 4 0.89 -15.96 -3.57
C ASN A 4 2.18 -15.54 -4.31
N HIS A 5 2.33 -14.25 -4.63
CA HIS A 5 3.47 -13.62 -5.27
C HIS A 5 4.18 -12.55 -4.40
N LEU A 6 3.74 -12.28 -3.17
CA LEU A 6 4.48 -11.46 -2.21
C LEU A 6 5.66 -12.26 -1.64
N LEU A 7 6.86 -11.69 -1.73
CA LEU A 7 8.09 -12.29 -1.25
C LEU A 7 8.60 -11.54 -0.02
N ILE A 8 8.75 -12.24 1.11
CA ILE A 8 9.44 -11.72 2.29
C ILE A 8 10.83 -12.32 2.35
N LEU A 9 11.84 -11.48 2.16
CA LEU A 9 13.25 -11.81 2.31
C LEU A 9 13.66 -11.58 3.75
N LYS A 10 13.61 -12.66 4.54
CA LYS A 10 13.98 -12.67 5.95
C LYS A 10 15.50 -12.66 6.07
N VAL A 11 16.03 -11.58 6.64
CA VAL A 11 17.49 -11.32 6.78
C VAL A 11 17.95 -11.29 8.24
N GLY A 12 17.12 -11.81 9.14
CA GLY A 12 17.40 -11.91 10.56
C GLY A 12 16.16 -12.32 11.35
N SER A 13 16.37 -12.54 12.65
CA SER A 13 15.30 -12.77 13.62
C SER A 13 15.31 -11.71 14.70
N THR A 14 14.13 -11.41 15.24
CA THR A 14 13.94 -10.56 16.42
C THR A 14 14.52 -11.22 17.69
N LEU A 15 14.30 -10.59 18.85
CA LEU A 15 14.77 -11.08 20.14
C LEU A 15 14.15 -12.46 20.45
N PRO A 16 14.91 -13.45 20.95
CA PRO A 16 14.38 -14.80 21.20
C PRO A 16 13.14 -14.84 22.11
N ALA A 17 13.05 -13.93 23.08
CA ALA A 17 11.88 -13.80 23.94
C ALA A 17 10.63 -13.36 23.17
N LEU A 18 10.77 -12.44 22.21
CA LEU A 18 9.67 -11.98 21.36
C LEU A 18 9.22 -13.07 20.39
N VAL A 19 10.16 -13.79 19.77
CA VAL A 19 9.84 -14.94 18.89
C VAL A 19 8.88 -15.91 19.59
N SER A 20 9.19 -16.29 20.82
CA SER A 20 8.38 -17.27 21.56
C SER A 20 6.98 -16.79 21.98
N GLN A 21 6.76 -15.47 22.05
CA GLN A 21 5.54 -14.88 22.59
C GLN A 21 4.65 -14.25 21.52
N ARG A 22 5.25 -13.73 20.47
CA ARG A 22 4.60 -12.84 19.50
C ARG A 22 4.96 -13.14 18.05
N GLY A 23 5.79 -14.13 17.78
CA GLY A 23 6.33 -14.39 16.45
C GLY A 23 7.55 -13.50 16.14
N ASP A 24 7.97 -13.57 14.88
CA ASP A 24 9.18 -12.93 14.34
C ASP A 24 8.81 -11.85 13.31
N PHE A 25 9.79 -11.14 12.75
CA PHE A 25 9.58 -9.98 11.86
C PHE A 25 8.59 -10.26 10.72
N GLU A 26 8.71 -11.40 10.03
CA GLU A 26 7.82 -11.78 8.93
C GLU A 26 6.35 -11.89 9.38
N HIS A 27 6.11 -12.35 10.60
CA HIS A 27 4.75 -12.50 11.14
C HIS A 27 4.13 -11.14 11.43
N TRP A 28 4.93 -10.19 11.94
CA TRP A 28 4.47 -8.82 12.22
C TRP A 28 4.22 -8.03 10.94
N ILE A 29 5.08 -8.20 9.94
CA ILE A 29 4.89 -7.60 8.61
C ILE A 29 3.60 -8.12 7.98
N LEU A 30 3.39 -9.45 7.96
CA LEU A 30 2.17 -10.05 7.43
C LEU A 30 0.92 -9.57 8.17
N SER A 31 0.97 -9.58 9.51
CA SER A 31 -0.14 -9.10 10.33
C SER A 31 -0.45 -7.62 10.06
N GLY A 32 0.56 -6.76 9.92
CA GLY A 32 0.38 -5.34 9.61
C GLY A 32 -0.12 -5.10 8.18
N MET A 33 0.12 -6.05 7.28
CA MET A 33 -0.43 -6.08 5.93
C MET A 33 -1.86 -6.64 5.86
N GLY A 34 -2.40 -7.16 6.96
CA GLY A 34 -3.69 -7.87 6.97
C GLY A 34 -3.65 -9.23 6.28
N LEU A 35 -2.47 -9.84 6.20
CA LEU A 35 -2.19 -11.10 5.51
C LEU A 35 -1.85 -12.23 6.48
N GLY A 36 -2.11 -13.47 6.07
CA GLY A 36 -1.70 -14.69 6.76
C GLY A 36 -0.39 -15.27 6.22
N GLU A 37 0.16 -16.28 6.90
CA GLU A 37 1.40 -16.98 6.48
C GLU A 37 1.30 -17.64 5.10
N GLY A 38 0.10 -18.04 4.68
CA GLY A 38 -0.13 -18.61 3.35
C GLY A 38 -0.16 -17.58 2.22
N ASP A 39 -0.23 -16.29 2.54
CA ASP A 39 -0.33 -15.21 1.56
C ASP A 39 1.05 -14.73 1.10
N ALA A 40 2.17 -15.17 1.68
CA ALA A 40 3.49 -14.77 1.22
C ALA A 40 4.49 -15.91 1.22
N ARG A 41 5.40 -15.86 0.26
CA ARG A 41 6.58 -16.71 0.26
C ARG A 41 7.65 -16.08 1.14
N VAL A 42 7.97 -16.72 2.26
CA VAL A 42 9.09 -16.31 3.12
C VAL A 42 10.36 -17.07 2.71
N VAL A 43 11.46 -16.35 2.48
CA VAL A 43 12.78 -16.92 2.19
C VAL A 43 13.77 -16.42 3.23
N ASP A 44 14.31 -17.35 4.01
CA ASP A 44 15.44 -17.08 4.91
C ASP A 44 16.74 -16.97 4.09
N VAL A 45 17.20 -15.73 3.92
CA VAL A 45 18.39 -15.41 3.11
C VAL A 45 19.67 -15.76 3.88
N CYS A 46 19.64 -15.69 5.22
CA CYS A 46 20.76 -16.01 6.09
C CYS A 46 21.11 -17.51 6.02
N ALA A 47 20.10 -18.37 5.91
CA ALA A 47 20.27 -19.83 5.75
C ALA A 47 20.81 -20.25 4.35
N SER A 48 21.20 -19.30 3.50
CA SER A 48 21.72 -19.53 2.14
C SER A 48 20.73 -20.22 1.20
N ALA A 49 19.42 -20.02 1.41
CA ALA A 49 18.42 -20.40 0.42
C ALA A 49 18.68 -19.65 -0.91
N PRO A 50 18.45 -20.30 -2.07
CA PRO A 50 18.53 -19.61 -3.35
C PRO A 50 17.47 -18.51 -3.40
N LEU A 51 17.88 -17.32 -3.86
CA LEU A 51 16.93 -16.23 -4.12
C LEU A 51 16.03 -16.64 -5.30
N PRO A 52 14.71 -16.36 -5.22
CA PRO A 52 13.79 -16.74 -6.27
C PRO A 52 14.03 -15.97 -7.57
N ALA A 53 13.52 -16.52 -8.66
CA ALA A 53 13.40 -15.82 -9.92
C ALA A 53 12.38 -14.67 -9.79
N TYR A 54 12.49 -13.64 -10.62
CA TYR A 54 11.67 -12.43 -10.50
C TYR A 54 10.27 -12.61 -11.10
N GLU A 55 10.12 -13.58 -12.00
CA GLU A 55 8.93 -13.81 -12.82
C GLU A 55 7.68 -14.18 -12.00
N ASP A 56 7.88 -14.70 -10.79
CA ASP A 56 6.81 -15.11 -9.87
C ASP A 56 6.61 -14.14 -8.70
N VAL A 57 7.20 -12.94 -8.75
CA VAL A 57 7.25 -12.00 -7.62
C VAL A 57 6.49 -10.73 -7.95
N ALA A 58 5.42 -10.47 -7.19
CA ALA A 58 4.58 -9.28 -7.30
C ALA A 58 4.97 -8.14 -6.36
N GLY A 59 5.71 -8.47 -5.30
CA GLY A 59 6.11 -7.53 -4.28
C GLY A 59 7.22 -8.12 -3.44
N ILE A 60 8.10 -7.28 -2.92
CA ILE A 60 9.26 -7.69 -2.13
C ILE A 60 9.28 -6.89 -0.84
N VAL A 61 9.39 -7.59 0.29
CA VAL A 61 9.76 -6.96 1.56
C VAL A 61 11.09 -7.53 2.02
N VAL A 62 12.02 -6.65 2.38
CA VAL A 62 13.27 -7.03 3.05
C VAL A 62 13.16 -6.62 4.51
N THR A 63 13.24 -7.60 5.41
CA THR A 63 13.02 -7.38 6.84
C THR A 63 14.13 -6.56 7.49
N GLY A 64 13.91 -6.16 8.74
CA GLY A 64 14.99 -5.75 9.63
C GLY A 64 15.93 -6.91 9.99
N SER A 65 17.05 -6.57 10.64
CA SER A 65 18.02 -7.52 11.17
C SER A 65 18.84 -6.88 12.29
N HIS A 66 19.37 -7.70 13.19
CA HIS A 66 20.41 -7.28 14.14
C HIS A 66 21.82 -7.30 13.53
N ALA A 67 21.98 -7.80 12.30
CA ALA A 67 23.22 -7.73 11.54
C ALA A 67 23.55 -6.29 11.13
N MET A 68 24.78 -6.09 10.67
CA MET A 68 25.27 -4.78 10.21
C MET A 68 25.62 -4.88 8.73
N VAL A 69 25.13 -3.97 7.89
CA VAL A 69 25.45 -3.98 6.44
C VAL A 69 26.96 -3.82 6.24
N THR A 70 27.63 -3.06 7.12
CA THR A 70 29.10 -2.89 7.09
C THR A 70 29.88 -4.16 7.42
N ALA A 71 29.25 -5.20 7.98
CA ALA A 71 29.89 -6.49 8.16
C ALA A 71 30.05 -7.27 6.83
N ARG A 72 29.28 -6.89 5.80
CA ARG A 72 29.37 -7.44 4.43
C ARG A 72 29.33 -8.97 4.38
N GLU A 73 28.45 -9.57 5.17
CA GLU A 73 28.28 -11.01 5.19
C GLU A 73 27.89 -11.54 3.80
N ASP A 74 28.32 -12.75 3.44
CA ASP A 74 28.14 -13.28 2.09
C ASP A 74 26.67 -13.30 1.63
N TRP A 75 25.75 -13.62 2.54
CA TRP A 75 24.30 -13.60 2.25
C TRP A 75 23.79 -12.20 1.97
N SER A 76 24.32 -11.20 2.68
CA SER A 76 23.99 -9.78 2.51
C SER A 76 24.46 -9.29 1.16
N GLU A 77 25.72 -9.57 0.81
CA GLU A 77 26.30 -9.16 -0.48
C GLU A 77 25.63 -9.87 -1.67
N ARG A 78 25.20 -11.13 -1.50
CA ARG A 78 24.40 -11.83 -2.52
C ARG A 78 23.06 -11.14 -2.73
N LEU A 79 22.36 -10.78 -1.65
CA LEU A 79 21.09 -10.06 -1.75
C LEU A 79 21.29 -8.66 -2.33
N ALA A 80 22.34 -7.93 -1.93
CA ALA A 80 22.67 -6.62 -2.49
C ALA A 80 22.91 -6.66 -4.00
N ARG A 81 23.44 -7.76 -4.56
CA ARG A 81 23.56 -7.93 -6.02
C ARG A 81 22.24 -8.28 -6.71
N TRP A 82 21.27 -8.81 -5.98
CA TRP A 82 19.97 -9.22 -6.52
C TRP A 82 18.95 -8.07 -6.51
N LEU A 83 19.00 -7.18 -5.52
CA LEU A 83 18.04 -6.07 -5.37
C LEU A 83 17.99 -5.10 -6.57
N PRO A 84 19.10 -4.66 -7.20
CA PRO A 84 19.04 -3.70 -8.29
C PRO A 84 18.19 -4.17 -9.47
N ARG A 85 18.21 -5.47 -9.76
CA ARG A 85 17.41 -6.03 -10.85
C ARG A 85 15.91 -6.09 -10.53
N ALA A 86 15.52 -6.18 -9.25
CA ALA A 86 14.12 -6.02 -8.86
C ALA A 86 13.65 -4.57 -9.06
N VAL A 87 14.50 -3.60 -8.70
CA VAL A 87 14.24 -2.17 -8.91
C VAL A 87 14.14 -1.83 -10.40
N GLU A 88 15.06 -2.32 -11.23
CA GLU A 88 15.03 -2.14 -12.70
C GLU A 88 13.73 -2.69 -13.33
N ARG A 89 13.15 -3.74 -12.76
CA ARG A 89 11.88 -4.33 -13.22
C ARG A 89 10.65 -3.59 -12.69
N GLY A 90 10.83 -2.61 -11.81
CA GLY A 90 9.76 -1.85 -11.17
C GLY A 90 8.92 -2.65 -10.18
N ILE A 91 9.42 -3.80 -9.69
CA ILE A 91 8.70 -4.61 -8.70
C ILE A 91 8.59 -3.79 -7.40
N PRO A 92 7.38 -3.62 -6.82
CA PRO A 92 7.21 -2.95 -5.54
C PRO A 92 8.10 -3.59 -4.47
N LEU A 93 8.94 -2.76 -3.86
CA LEU A 93 9.96 -3.20 -2.92
C LEU A 93 9.95 -2.30 -1.69
N LEU A 94 9.86 -2.92 -0.51
CA LEU A 94 9.93 -2.24 0.78
C LEU A 94 11.10 -2.82 1.60
N GLY A 95 12.15 -2.02 1.79
CA GLY A 95 13.24 -2.33 2.71
C GLY A 95 12.98 -1.70 4.08
N ILE A 96 12.98 -2.50 5.14
CA ILE A 96 12.71 -2.06 6.51
C ILE A 96 14.01 -2.12 7.34
N CYS A 97 14.39 -1.01 7.96
CA CYS A 97 15.57 -0.89 8.82
C CYS A 97 16.86 -1.41 8.15
N TYR A 98 17.29 -2.64 8.44
CA TYR A 98 18.39 -3.29 7.71
C TYR A 98 18.10 -3.39 6.20
N GLY A 99 16.87 -3.73 5.80
CA GLY A 99 16.48 -3.77 4.39
C GLY A 99 16.58 -2.40 3.71
N HIS A 100 16.27 -1.31 4.42
CA HIS A 100 16.45 0.07 3.95
C HIS A 100 17.93 0.38 3.70
N GLN A 101 18.80 0.00 4.65
CA GLN A 101 20.24 0.19 4.55
C GLN A 101 20.83 -0.66 3.41
N LEU A 102 20.43 -1.92 3.31
CA LEU A 102 20.91 -2.83 2.27
C LEU A 102 20.47 -2.36 0.88
N LEU A 103 19.24 -1.86 0.74
CA LEU A 103 18.76 -1.28 -0.50
C LEU A 103 19.59 -0.06 -0.91
N ALA A 104 19.89 0.83 0.04
CA ALA A 104 20.76 1.98 -0.24
C ALA A 104 22.16 1.51 -0.68
N HIS A 105 22.76 0.58 0.04
CA HIS A 105 24.06 0.00 -0.29
C HIS A 105 24.09 -0.64 -1.69
N ALA A 106 23.07 -1.45 -2.00
CA ALA A 106 22.92 -2.13 -3.29
C ALA A 106 22.84 -1.17 -4.49
N LEU A 107 22.31 0.03 -4.28
CA LEU A 107 22.10 1.06 -5.30
C LEU A 107 23.19 2.15 -5.28
N GLY A 108 24.31 1.91 -4.58
CA GLY A 108 25.47 2.80 -4.60
C GLY A 108 25.46 3.90 -3.54
N GLY A 109 24.56 3.82 -2.54
CA GLY A 109 24.63 4.63 -1.33
C GLY A 109 25.69 4.15 -0.34
N GLU A 110 25.94 4.95 0.70
CA GLU A 110 26.89 4.65 1.77
C GLU A 110 26.14 4.34 3.07
N VAL A 111 26.51 3.27 3.77
CA VAL A 111 25.95 2.87 5.06
C VAL A 111 27.07 2.78 6.09
N GLY A 112 26.82 3.29 7.30
CA GLY A 112 27.78 3.27 8.39
C GLY A 112 27.13 3.47 9.75
N GLU A 113 27.94 3.58 10.81
CA GLU A 113 27.46 3.95 12.14
C GLU A 113 26.75 5.31 12.09
N ASN A 114 25.60 5.43 12.75
CA ASN A 114 24.89 6.70 12.82
C ASN A 114 25.75 7.71 13.61
N PRO A 115 26.11 8.87 13.03
CA PRO A 115 26.92 9.89 13.71
C PRO A 115 26.22 10.50 14.94
N HIS A 116 24.90 10.38 15.06
CA HIS A 116 24.10 10.82 16.20
C HIS A 116 23.88 9.73 17.27
N GLY A 117 24.48 8.55 17.07
CA GLY A 117 24.37 7.39 17.96
C GLY A 117 23.09 6.59 17.75
N TYR A 118 22.87 5.63 18.65
CA TYR A 118 21.76 4.70 18.65
C TYR A 118 20.42 5.43 18.80
N GLU A 119 19.45 5.11 17.95
CA GLU A 119 18.09 5.66 18.02
C GLU A 119 17.10 4.54 18.31
N CYS A 120 16.34 4.65 19.40
CA CYS A 120 15.34 3.64 19.77
C CYS A 120 14.15 4.23 20.53
N GLY A 121 12.93 3.87 20.12
CA GLY A 121 11.68 4.33 20.72
C GLY A 121 10.69 4.88 19.69
N THR A 122 9.63 5.54 20.17
CA THR A 122 8.68 6.24 19.29
C THR A 122 9.15 7.67 19.03
N VAL A 123 9.54 7.96 17.78
CA VAL A 123 10.15 9.23 17.37
C VAL A 123 9.26 10.01 16.41
N SER A 124 9.53 11.31 16.28
CA SER A 124 8.85 12.21 15.36
C SER A 124 9.65 12.33 14.06
N VAL A 125 9.01 12.06 12.93
CA VAL A 125 9.59 12.11 11.58
C VAL A 125 8.86 13.16 10.76
N ARG A 126 9.60 13.92 9.96
CA ARG A 126 9.06 14.95 9.08
C ARG A 126 9.12 14.47 7.64
N TRP A 127 7.98 14.54 6.95
CA TRP A 127 7.89 14.25 5.53
C TRP A 127 8.43 15.43 4.72
N HIS A 128 9.27 15.13 3.73
CA HIS A 128 9.77 16.09 2.75
C HIS A 128 8.74 16.29 1.63
N GLN A 129 8.95 17.32 0.80
CA GLN A 129 8.05 17.65 -0.30
C GLN A 129 7.77 16.47 -1.24
N ALA A 130 8.79 15.64 -1.51
CA ALA A 130 8.66 14.47 -2.38
C ALA A 130 7.67 13.41 -1.82
N ALA A 131 7.48 13.35 -0.50
CA ALA A 131 6.57 12.39 0.12
C ALA A 131 5.09 12.78 -0.02
N HIS A 132 4.75 14.03 -0.31
CA HIS A 132 3.35 14.46 -0.34
C HIS A 132 2.51 13.77 -1.43
N ALA A 133 3.13 13.47 -2.58
CA ALA A 133 2.50 12.76 -3.69
C ALA A 133 2.95 11.29 -3.80
N ASP A 134 3.81 10.83 -2.88
CA ASP A 134 4.31 9.47 -2.87
C ASP A 134 3.16 8.50 -2.54
N PRO A 135 3.01 7.38 -3.29
CA PRO A 135 1.86 6.50 -3.13
C PRO A 135 1.90 5.69 -1.83
N LEU A 136 3.07 5.56 -1.18
CA LEU A 136 3.22 4.87 0.10
C LEU A 136 3.01 5.85 1.27
N LEU A 137 3.62 7.04 1.22
CA LEU A 137 3.67 7.98 2.36
C LEU A 137 2.73 9.19 2.25
N GLY A 138 2.18 9.47 1.07
CA GLY A 138 1.36 10.65 0.80
C GLY A 138 0.12 10.75 1.72
N GLY A 139 -0.16 11.94 2.23
CA GLY A 139 -1.32 12.19 3.09
C GLY A 139 -1.21 11.66 4.53
N LEU A 140 -0.11 11.00 4.91
CA LEU A 140 0.14 10.65 6.32
C LEU A 140 0.37 11.90 7.18
N PRO A 141 0.09 11.86 8.50
CA PRO A 141 0.32 12.99 9.40
C PRO A 141 1.75 13.54 9.31
N ASN A 142 1.93 14.86 9.24
CA ASN A 142 3.25 15.51 9.24
C ASN A 142 3.33 16.54 10.38
N PRO A 143 4.15 16.34 11.43
CA PRO A 143 5.05 15.21 11.61
C PRO A 143 4.33 13.88 11.93
N ALA A 144 4.94 12.78 11.51
CA ALA A 144 4.49 11.42 11.82
C ALA A 144 5.18 10.87 13.06
N ARG A 145 4.48 10.00 13.79
CA ARG A 145 5.03 9.21 14.89
C ARG A 145 5.34 7.81 14.35
N VAL A 146 6.57 7.34 14.55
CA VAL A 146 7.04 6.02 14.06
C VAL A 146 7.92 5.32 15.09
N GLN A 147 8.04 4.00 15.00
CA GLN A 147 8.93 3.21 15.86
C GLN A 147 10.30 3.07 15.23
N VAL A 148 11.37 3.29 16.00
CA VAL A 148 12.75 3.10 15.52
C VAL A 148 13.54 2.23 16.48
N CYS A 149 14.51 1.49 15.95
CA CYS A 149 15.52 0.79 16.71
C CYS A 149 16.72 0.48 15.80
N HIS A 150 17.69 1.39 15.73
CA HIS A 150 18.84 1.24 14.84
C HIS A 150 20.11 1.88 15.36
N ARG A 151 21.23 1.38 14.84
CA ARG A 151 22.59 1.86 15.12
C ARG A 151 23.29 2.41 13.87
N GLN A 152 23.01 1.80 12.73
CA GLN A 152 23.54 2.24 11.45
C GLN A 152 22.56 3.17 10.76
N SER A 153 23.09 4.00 9.88
CA SER A 153 22.36 4.95 9.07
C SER A 153 22.83 4.84 7.63
N VAL A 154 21.95 5.16 6.68
CA VAL A 154 22.38 5.52 5.34
C VAL A 154 23.06 6.88 5.44
N LEU A 155 24.37 6.94 5.27
CA LEU A 155 25.16 8.18 5.36
C LEU A 155 25.04 9.01 4.09
N CYS A 156 24.94 8.35 2.94
CA CYS A 156 24.70 8.95 1.65
C CYS A 156 23.65 8.14 0.89
N LEU A 157 22.60 8.81 0.43
CA LEU A 157 21.58 8.18 -0.40
C LEU A 157 22.15 7.72 -1.75
N PRO A 158 21.54 6.70 -2.38
CA PRO A 158 21.77 6.39 -3.78
C PRO A 158 21.57 7.62 -4.68
N PRO A 159 22.34 7.80 -5.77
CA PRO A 159 22.24 8.98 -6.64
C PRO A 159 20.84 9.25 -7.21
N GLU A 160 20.03 8.20 -7.42
CA GLU A 160 18.68 8.28 -7.98
C GLU A 160 17.57 8.30 -6.92
N ALA A 161 17.93 8.34 -5.63
CA ALA A 161 16.96 8.32 -4.55
C ALA A 161 16.34 9.70 -4.31
N ALA A 162 15.01 9.72 -4.19
CA ALA A 162 14.29 10.86 -3.63
C ALA A 162 14.17 10.70 -2.11
N LEU A 163 14.65 11.69 -1.36
CA LEU A 163 14.48 11.75 0.09
C LEU A 163 13.02 12.04 0.44
N LEU A 164 12.41 11.14 1.21
CA LEU A 164 11.01 11.24 1.61
C LEU A 164 10.83 11.69 3.07
N ALA A 165 11.74 11.33 3.96
CA ALA A 165 11.57 11.60 5.39
C ALA A 165 12.88 11.79 6.14
N SER A 166 12.88 12.62 7.18
CA SER A 166 14.00 12.75 8.12
C SER A 166 13.54 13.01 9.56
N SER A 167 14.41 12.72 10.53
CA SER A 167 14.27 13.12 11.94
C SER A 167 15.47 13.98 12.37
N ASP A 168 15.48 14.43 13.63
CA ASP A 168 16.62 15.16 14.18
C ASP A 168 17.88 14.29 14.34
N ARG A 169 17.73 12.95 14.37
CA ARG A 169 18.82 11.99 14.58
C ARG A 169 19.11 11.12 13.35
N GLU A 170 18.22 11.07 12.38
CA GLU A 170 18.34 10.27 11.18
C GLU A 170 17.96 11.11 9.94
N PRO A 171 18.94 11.57 9.14
CA PRO A 171 18.67 12.41 7.98
C PRO A 171 17.92 11.68 6.86
N HIS A 172 17.98 10.34 6.81
CA HIS A 172 17.41 9.54 5.72
C HIS A 172 16.41 8.50 6.25
N GLN A 173 15.41 8.95 7.03
CA GLN A 173 14.37 8.06 7.60
C GLN A 173 13.58 7.31 6.54
N ALA A 174 13.36 7.90 5.37
CA ALA A 174 12.77 7.21 4.24
C ALA A 174 13.25 7.78 2.91
N PHE A 175 13.41 6.92 1.91
CA PHE A 175 13.67 7.30 0.53
C PHE A 175 12.94 6.36 -0.44
N VAL A 176 12.81 6.80 -1.69
CA VAL A 176 12.36 5.95 -2.82
C VAL A 176 13.36 6.05 -3.96
N VAL A 177 13.61 4.94 -4.65
CA VAL A 177 14.34 4.89 -5.92
C VAL A 177 13.38 4.42 -7.01
N GLY A 178 13.41 5.12 -8.15
CA GLY A 178 12.40 4.91 -9.19
C GLY A 178 11.00 5.26 -8.70
N GLU A 179 10.00 4.45 -9.05
CA GLU A 179 8.60 4.67 -8.66
C GLU A 179 8.11 3.72 -7.56
N SER A 180 8.88 2.67 -7.25
CA SER A 180 8.36 1.55 -6.47
C SER A 180 9.35 0.85 -5.53
N ALA A 181 10.54 1.41 -5.28
CA ALA A 181 11.52 0.84 -4.34
C ALA A 181 11.77 1.76 -3.15
N TRP A 182 11.06 1.51 -2.05
CA TRP A 182 11.14 2.29 -0.81
C TRP A 182 12.10 1.66 0.20
N GLY A 183 12.89 2.50 0.84
CA GLY A 183 13.58 2.16 2.08
C GLY A 183 13.01 2.98 3.22
N VAL A 184 12.56 2.35 4.30
CA VAL A 184 12.19 3.01 5.57
C VAL A 184 13.10 2.56 6.71
N GLN A 185 13.74 3.51 7.40
CA GLN A 185 14.65 3.21 8.51
C GLN A 185 13.89 2.84 9.79
N PHE A 186 12.67 3.35 9.94
CA PHE A 186 11.73 2.98 11.00
C PHE A 186 11.07 1.61 10.76
N HIS A 187 10.42 1.10 11.79
CA HIS A 187 9.75 -0.20 11.83
C HIS A 187 8.23 -0.01 11.77
N PRO A 188 7.61 -0.02 10.57
CA PRO A 188 6.16 0.04 10.45
C PRO A 188 5.44 -1.17 11.06
N GLU A 189 6.16 -2.28 11.25
CA GLU A 189 5.68 -3.54 11.84
C GLU A 189 5.76 -3.58 13.37
N PHE A 190 6.31 -2.56 14.02
CA PHE A 190 6.40 -2.51 15.49
C PHE A 190 5.20 -1.81 16.11
N ASP A 191 4.69 -2.37 17.19
CA ASP A 191 3.80 -1.69 18.13
C ASP A 191 4.56 -1.12 19.34
N ALA A 192 3.84 -0.43 20.23
CA ALA A 192 4.42 0.18 21.43
C ALA A 192 5.13 -0.84 22.34
N GLN A 193 4.62 -2.08 22.41
CA GLN A 193 5.15 -3.10 23.30
C GLN A 193 6.44 -3.71 22.74
N ILE A 194 6.51 -3.93 21.42
CA ILE A 194 7.71 -4.44 20.75
C ILE A 194 8.84 -3.44 20.92
N VAL A 195 8.63 -2.16 20.61
CA VAL A 195 9.69 -1.16 20.74
C VAL A 195 10.13 -0.99 22.20
N ALA A 196 9.21 -1.09 23.17
CA ALA A 196 9.55 -1.07 24.60
C ALA A 196 10.43 -2.27 25.01
N ALA A 197 10.16 -3.46 24.47
CA ALA A 197 10.98 -4.65 24.69
C ALA A 197 12.40 -4.49 24.11
N TYR A 198 12.51 -3.84 22.95
CA TYR A 198 13.81 -3.48 22.37
C TYR A 198 14.58 -2.47 23.23
N ILE A 199 13.92 -1.43 23.74
CA ILE A 199 14.53 -0.46 24.68
C ILE A 199 15.04 -1.17 25.94
N GLU A 200 14.24 -2.10 26.49
CA GLU A 200 14.61 -2.92 27.64
C GLU A 200 15.87 -3.75 27.34
N HIS A 201 15.87 -4.48 26.23
CA HIS A 201 17.00 -5.31 25.81
C HIS A 201 18.29 -4.50 25.63
N HIS A 202 18.19 -3.30 25.05
CA HIS A 202 19.32 -2.41 24.78
C HIS A 202 19.57 -1.37 25.88
N ARG A 203 18.98 -1.52 27.08
CA ARG A 203 19.10 -0.55 28.19
C ARG A 203 20.54 -0.16 28.51
N LYS A 204 21.47 -1.12 28.49
CA LYS A 204 22.89 -0.87 28.80
C LYS A 204 23.56 0.01 27.73
N GLN A 205 23.25 -0.22 26.45
CA GLN A 205 23.75 0.56 25.32
C GLN A 205 23.22 2.00 25.42
N LEU A 206 21.90 2.15 25.55
CA LEU A 206 21.23 3.45 25.66
C LEU A 206 21.79 4.31 26.80
N ARG A 207 22.02 3.72 27.98
CA ARG A 207 22.64 4.43 29.12
C ARG A 207 24.07 4.88 28.83
N ARG A 208 24.87 4.06 28.13
CA ARG A 208 26.24 4.44 27.73
C ARG A 208 26.26 5.63 26.78
N GLU A 209 25.21 5.77 25.98
CA GLU A 209 25.02 6.88 25.04
C GLU A 209 24.23 8.06 25.64
N GLY A 210 24.07 8.09 26.97
CA GLY A 210 23.45 9.21 27.69
C GLY A 210 21.93 9.30 27.58
N GLN A 211 21.27 8.26 27.07
CA GLN A 211 19.81 8.19 26.96
C GLN A 211 19.21 7.58 28.23
N ASP A 212 17.93 7.91 28.52
CA ASP A 212 17.17 7.35 29.65
C ASP A 212 16.15 6.30 29.16
N PRO A 213 16.43 5.00 29.30
CA PRO A 213 15.53 3.94 28.85
C PRO A 213 14.18 3.95 29.57
N GLY A 214 14.11 4.42 30.83
CA GLY A 214 12.84 4.50 31.55
C GLY A 214 11.92 5.54 30.93
N ARG A 215 12.48 6.70 30.57
CA ARG A 215 11.76 7.75 29.84
C ARG A 215 11.35 7.31 28.43
N LEU A 216 12.23 6.59 27.72
CA LEU A 216 11.91 6.07 26.38
C LEU A 216 10.76 5.06 26.43
N ILE A 217 10.77 4.10 27.37
CA ILE A 217 9.67 3.14 27.56
C ILE A 217 8.37 3.86 27.88
N ALA A 218 8.39 4.86 28.78
CA ALA A 218 7.21 5.63 29.14
C ALA A 218 6.65 6.49 27.98
N GLY A 219 7.45 6.78 26.96
CA GLY A 219 7.04 7.52 25.76
C GLY A 219 6.69 6.63 24.56
N CYS A 220 6.69 5.31 24.72
CA CYS A 220 6.25 4.39 23.67
C CYS A 220 4.74 4.44 23.53
N GLU A 221 4.26 4.58 22.31
CA GLU A 221 2.84 4.63 21.97
C GLU A 221 2.59 3.93 20.64
N ASP A 222 1.38 3.43 20.43
CA ASP A 222 1.00 2.84 19.14
C ASP A 222 0.88 3.95 18.09
N THR A 223 1.30 3.65 16.87
CA THR A 223 1.31 4.63 15.77
C THR A 223 0.40 4.16 14.65
N CYS A 224 -0.37 5.09 14.08
CA CYS A 224 -1.19 4.78 12.91
C CYS A 224 -0.38 4.69 11.61
N CYS A 225 0.75 5.40 11.54
CA CYS A 225 1.55 5.50 10.32
C CYS A 225 2.17 4.16 9.90
N GLY A 226 2.62 3.34 10.85
CA GLY A 226 3.26 2.05 10.54
C GLY A 226 2.32 1.06 9.84
N PRO A 227 1.19 0.69 10.47
CA PRO A 227 0.20 -0.20 9.87
C PRO A 227 -0.34 0.33 8.53
N GLU A 228 -0.64 1.62 8.43
CA GLU A 228 -1.15 2.20 7.18
C GLU A 228 -0.14 2.11 6.02
N ILE A 229 1.16 2.23 6.30
CA ILE A 229 2.22 2.02 5.28
C ILE A 229 2.21 0.57 4.77
N LEU A 230 2.05 -0.41 5.66
CA LEU A 230 2.01 -1.82 5.28
C LEU A 230 0.76 -2.15 4.45
N GLU A 231 -0.40 -1.64 4.87
CA GLU A 231 -1.67 -1.78 4.10
C GLU A 231 -1.54 -1.18 2.69
N ARG A 232 -1.00 0.04 2.57
CA ARG A 232 -0.79 0.71 1.28
C ARG A 232 0.21 -0.05 0.40
N PHE A 233 1.25 -0.64 0.98
CA PHE A 233 2.18 -1.45 0.23
C PHE A 233 1.49 -2.67 -0.41
N VAL A 234 0.58 -3.33 0.30
CA VAL A 234 -0.23 -4.43 -0.26
C VAL A 234 -1.08 -3.95 -1.44
N GLU A 235 -1.69 -2.77 -1.36
CA GLU A 235 -2.44 -2.20 -2.50
C GLU A 235 -1.55 -2.01 -3.73
N LEU A 236 -0.31 -1.57 -3.53
CA LEU A 236 0.67 -1.38 -4.60
C LEU A 236 1.13 -2.71 -5.21
N VAL A 237 1.32 -3.74 -4.39
CA VAL A 237 1.68 -5.09 -4.83
C VAL A 237 0.55 -5.73 -5.63
N HIS A 238 -0.68 -5.68 -5.12
CA HIS A 238 -1.86 -6.14 -5.87
C HIS A 238 -1.99 -5.41 -7.19
N GLY A 239 -1.64 -4.14 -7.16
CA GLY A 239 -1.67 -3.35 -8.33
C GLY A 239 -0.69 -3.81 -9.40
N TRP A 240 0.59 -3.83 -9.04
CA TRP A 240 1.63 -4.32 -9.92
C TRP A 240 1.32 -5.73 -10.47
N ALA A 241 0.82 -6.65 -9.62
CA ALA A 241 0.44 -8.01 -10.01
C ALA A 241 -0.68 -8.07 -11.06
N ALA A 242 -1.61 -7.13 -11.01
CA ALA A 242 -2.72 -7.02 -11.96
C ALA A 242 -2.30 -6.39 -13.30
N GLY A 243 -1.00 -6.12 -13.52
CA GLY A 243 -0.48 -5.50 -14.73
C GLY A 243 -0.55 -3.98 -14.73
N TRP A 244 -0.43 -3.32 -13.56
CA TRP A 244 -0.56 -1.86 -13.46
C TRP A 244 0.46 -1.10 -14.32
N GLY A 245 -0.02 -0.66 -15.48
CA GLY A 245 0.19 0.71 -15.91
C GLY A 245 -0.48 1.69 -14.93
N ALA A 246 0.18 2.83 -14.70
CA ALA A 246 -0.29 4.05 -14.02
C ALA A 246 -1.56 3.93 -13.14
N VAL A 247 -1.35 3.86 -11.82
CA VAL A 247 -2.41 4.01 -10.81
C VAL A 247 -2.95 5.42 -10.85
N VAL A 248 -4.27 5.56 -10.90
CA VAL A 248 -4.93 6.86 -10.81
C VAL A 248 -5.80 6.89 -9.55
N ARG A 249 -5.40 7.70 -8.57
CA ARG A 249 -6.23 8.04 -7.41
C ARG A 249 -7.10 9.25 -7.76
N LEU A 250 -8.41 9.09 -7.64
CA LEU A 250 -9.42 10.15 -7.80
C LEU A 250 -10.20 10.29 -6.50
N VAL A 251 -10.76 11.48 -6.28
CA VAL A 251 -11.65 11.77 -5.16
C VAL A 251 -12.92 12.38 -5.72
N GLY A 252 -14.07 11.97 -5.19
CA GLY A 252 -15.36 12.55 -5.53
C GLY A 252 -16.18 12.88 -4.29
N ARG A 253 -17.46 13.19 -4.50
CA ARG A 253 -18.43 13.41 -3.43
C ARG A 253 -19.32 12.18 -3.28
N VAL A 254 -19.45 11.72 -2.04
CA VAL A 254 -20.26 10.55 -1.71
C VAL A 254 -21.75 10.85 -1.89
N VAL A 255 -22.43 10.03 -2.71
CA VAL A 255 -23.90 9.99 -2.81
C VAL A 255 -24.44 8.84 -1.96
N ARG A 256 -23.81 7.66 -2.06
CA ARG A 256 -24.05 6.49 -1.20
C ARG A 256 -22.70 5.91 -0.77
N ALA A 257 -22.41 5.98 0.52
CA ALA A 257 -21.21 5.42 1.13
C ALA A 257 -21.15 3.90 0.99
N GLY A 258 -19.94 3.34 0.99
CA GLY A 258 -19.71 1.91 0.85
C GLY A 258 -18.40 1.57 0.16
N CYS A 259 -18.11 0.26 0.13
CA CYS A 259 -16.91 -0.30 -0.50
C CYS A 259 -17.32 -1.30 -1.58
N ALA A 260 -16.76 -1.14 -2.78
CA ALA A 260 -16.97 -2.06 -3.88
C ALA A 260 -15.81 -2.00 -4.87
N GLU A 261 -15.60 -3.09 -5.60
CA GLU A 261 -14.59 -3.17 -6.64
C GLU A 261 -15.10 -3.97 -7.85
N GLY A 262 -14.54 -3.68 -9.02
CA GLY A 262 -14.84 -4.40 -10.24
C GLY A 262 -14.22 -3.75 -11.47
N ARG A 263 -14.37 -4.40 -12.62
CA ARG A 263 -13.95 -3.82 -13.91
C ARG A 263 -14.85 -2.65 -14.30
N ALA A 264 -14.25 -1.55 -14.71
CA ALA A 264 -14.91 -0.38 -15.24
C ALA A 264 -15.65 -0.72 -16.54
N LEU A 265 -16.88 -0.25 -16.63
CA LEU A 265 -17.67 -0.21 -17.85
C LEU A 265 -18.03 1.25 -18.11
N VAL A 266 -17.29 1.89 -19.01
CA VAL A 266 -17.30 3.33 -19.22
C VAL A 266 -18.14 3.68 -20.43
N SER A 267 -19.14 4.55 -20.24
CA SER A 267 -19.88 5.19 -21.33
C SER A 267 -19.46 6.65 -21.45
N PRO A 268 -19.19 7.17 -22.66
CA PRO A 268 -19.08 8.61 -22.88
C PRO A 268 -20.44 9.31 -22.91
N GLU A 269 -21.55 8.55 -22.97
CA GLU A 269 -22.91 9.07 -23.04
C GLU A 269 -23.69 8.86 -21.73
N PRO A 270 -24.68 9.71 -21.42
CA PRO A 270 -25.57 9.50 -20.28
C PRO A 270 -26.34 8.18 -20.38
N LEU A 271 -26.43 7.47 -19.25
CA LEU A 271 -27.11 6.17 -19.17
C LEU A 271 -28.44 6.29 -18.43
N GLY A 272 -29.48 5.69 -18.98
CA GLY A 272 -30.79 5.57 -18.35
C GLY A 272 -31.11 4.13 -17.99
N PHE A 273 -31.64 3.90 -16.78
CA PHE A 273 -32.02 2.55 -16.37
C PHE A 273 -33.43 2.16 -16.83
N LEU A 274 -34.34 3.12 -16.99
CA LEU A 274 -35.66 2.84 -17.56
C LEU A 274 -35.55 2.63 -19.06
N GLY A 275 -35.75 1.38 -19.51
CA GLY A 275 -35.69 1.03 -20.93
C GLY A 275 -34.28 0.97 -21.51
N GLY A 276 -33.26 1.42 -20.77
CA GLY A 276 -31.86 1.32 -21.19
C GLY A 276 -31.09 0.15 -20.58
N VAL A 277 -31.52 -0.38 -19.43
CA VAL A 277 -30.97 -1.62 -18.84
C VAL A 277 -32.11 -2.59 -18.58
N ASP A 278 -31.98 -3.81 -19.07
CA ASP A 278 -32.93 -4.88 -18.84
C ASP A 278 -32.79 -5.40 -17.39
N PRO A 279 -33.83 -5.26 -16.55
CA PRO A 279 -33.77 -5.68 -15.15
C PRO A 279 -33.64 -7.19 -14.95
N GLU A 280 -33.99 -8.01 -15.95
CA GLU A 280 -33.95 -9.47 -15.84
C GLU A 280 -32.60 -10.06 -16.25
N THR A 281 -31.84 -9.34 -17.08
CA THR A 281 -30.55 -9.83 -17.62
C THR A 281 -29.35 -8.98 -17.23
N GLY A 282 -29.58 -7.75 -16.77
CA GLY A 282 -28.54 -6.76 -16.50
C GLY A 282 -27.82 -6.27 -17.77
N LEU A 283 -28.39 -6.52 -18.95
CA LEU A 283 -27.83 -6.04 -20.22
C LEU A 283 -28.29 -4.62 -20.50
N VAL A 284 -27.38 -3.79 -21.02
CA VAL A 284 -27.75 -2.50 -21.62
C VAL A 284 -28.43 -2.79 -22.96
N VAL A 285 -29.68 -2.36 -23.12
CA VAL A 285 -30.53 -2.67 -24.28
C VAL A 285 -30.93 -1.42 -25.06
N GLU A 286 -30.50 -0.22 -24.64
CA GLU A 286 -30.78 1.02 -25.35
C GLU A 286 -30.19 0.99 -26.77
N PRO A 287 -31.01 1.08 -27.83
CA PRO A 287 -30.51 1.02 -29.20
C PRO A 287 -29.56 2.19 -29.51
N GLY A 288 -28.37 1.87 -30.01
CA GLY A 288 -27.35 2.85 -30.37
C GLY A 288 -26.51 3.39 -29.21
N HIS A 289 -26.78 2.99 -27.97
CA HIS A 289 -25.96 3.37 -26.82
C HIS A 289 -24.58 2.69 -26.91
N PRO A 290 -23.46 3.38 -26.54
CA PRO A 290 -22.11 2.80 -26.61
C PRO A 290 -21.92 1.49 -25.83
N LEU A 291 -22.72 1.30 -24.77
CA LEU A 291 -22.71 0.09 -23.95
C LEU A 291 -23.72 -0.98 -24.38
N ALA A 292 -24.45 -0.81 -25.49
CA ALA A 292 -25.48 -1.77 -25.90
C ALA A 292 -24.91 -3.19 -26.01
N GLY A 293 -25.55 -4.15 -25.33
CA GLY A 293 -25.11 -5.55 -25.24
C GLY A 293 -24.15 -5.85 -24.09
N GLU A 294 -23.63 -4.84 -23.40
CA GLU A 294 -22.77 -5.03 -22.22
C GLU A 294 -23.59 -5.35 -20.97
N ARG A 295 -22.99 -6.14 -20.07
CA ARG A 295 -23.62 -6.52 -18.80
C ARG A 295 -23.11 -5.65 -17.66
N VAL A 296 -24.04 -5.06 -16.91
CA VAL A 296 -23.71 -4.17 -15.77
C VAL A 296 -23.39 -4.92 -14.49
N ALA A 297 -23.87 -6.16 -14.34
CA ALA A 297 -23.73 -6.95 -13.12
C ALA A 297 -22.26 -7.07 -12.67
N GLY A 298 -21.97 -6.66 -11.43
CA GLY A 298 -20.62 -6.72 -10.84
C GLY A 298 -19.58 -5.77 -11.45
N ARG A 299 -19.98 -4.90 -12.39
CA ARG A 299 -19.10 -3.88 -12.99
C ARG A 299 -19.15 -2.57 -12.19
N VAL A 300 -18.10 -1.78 -12.29
CA VAL A 300 -18.13 -0.37 -11.89
C VAL A 300 -18.63 0.42 -13.09
N LEU A 301 -19.87 0.91 -13.02
CA LEU A 301 -20.45 1.73 -14.10
C LEU A 301 -19.91 3.16 -14.00
N VAL A 302 -19.38 3.65 -15.12
CA VAL A 302 -18.80 5.00 -15.20
C VAL A 302 -19.44 5.74 -16.38
N PHE A 303 -20.10 6.86 -16.11
CA PHE A 303 -20.77 7.64 -17.16
C PHE A 303 -20.99 9.10 -16.72
N PRO A 304 -21.20 10.07 -17.64
CA PRO A 304 -21.23 11.48 -17.28
C PRO A 304 -22.34 11.83 -16.28
N THR A 305 -23.57 11.40 -16.58
CA THR A 305 -24.76 11.64 -15.76
C THR A 305 -25.88 10.67 -16.12
N GLY A 306 -26.89 10.54 -15.26
CA GLY A 306 -28.07 9.73 -15.55
C GLY A 306 -29.04 10.41 -16.52
N LYS A 307 -29.89 9.62 -17.18
CA LYS A 307 -31.02 10.13 -17.97
C LYS A 307 -32.29 9.31 -17.74
N GLY A 308 -33.44 9.92 -18.03
CA GLY A 308 -34.74 9.25 -18.04
C GLY A 308 -35.70 9.76 -16.96
N SER A 309 -36.68 8.91 -16.62
CA SER A 309 -37.76 9.22 -15.67
C SER A 309 -37.55 8.49 -14.34
N THR A 310 -38.26 8.92 -13.29
CA THR A 310 -38.15 8.42 -11.90
C THR A 310 -38.21 6.90 -11.77
N VAL A 311 -38.87 6.20 -12.69
CA VAL A 311 -38.96 4.73 -12.73
C VAL A 311 -37.57 4.07 -12.85
N GLY A 312 -36.56 4.76 -13.39
CA GLY A 312 -35.19 4.25 -13.47
C GLY A 312 -34.60 3.84 -12.11
N SER A 313 -34.97 4.56 -11.04
CA SER A 313 -34.56 4.22 -9.67
C SER A 313 -35.04 2.82 -9.24
N TYR A 314 -36.26 2.44 -9.61
CA TYR A 314 -36.83 1.13 -9.33
C TYR A 314 -36.19 0.02 -10.17
N THR A 315 -35.76 0.31 -11.40
CA THR A 315 -35.00 -0.66 -12.20
C THR A 315 -33.67 -0.99 -11.52
N LEU A 316 -32.95 0.02 -11.00
CA LEU A 316 -31.69 -0.20 -10.28
C LEU A 316 -31.90 -1.07 -9.02
N TYR A 317 -32.95 -0.79 -8.26
CA TYR A 317 -33.33 -1.60 -7.12
C TYR A 317 -33.66 -3.05 -7.49
N ARG A 318 -34.39 -3.27 -8.59
CA ARG A 318 -34.70 -4.62 -9.10
C ARG A 318 -33.45 -5.40 -9.50
N LEU A 319 -32.49 -4.73 -10.16
CA LEU A 319 -31.21 -5.33 -10.51
C LEU A 319 -30.47 -5.79 -9.24
N ALA A 320 -30.39 -4.93 -8.21
CA ALA A 320 -29.73 -5.27 -6.95
C ALA A 320 -30.42 -6.45 -6.25
N ARG A 321 -31.75 -6.43 -6.18
CA ARG A 321 -32.57 -7.52 -5.62
C ARG A 321 -32.37 -8.86 -6.33
N SER A 322 -31.92 -8.84 -7.58
CA SER A 322 -31.72 -10.02 -8.43
C SER A 322 -30.24 -10.40 -8.57
N GLY A 323 -29.32 -9.72 -7.87
CA GLY A 323 -27.87 -9.97 -7.99
C GLY A 323 -27.27 -9.52 -9.33
N LEU A 324 -27.96 -8.64 -10.06
CA LEU A 324 -27.58 -8.15 -11.39
C LEU A 324 -27.15 -6.68 -11.38
N ALA A 325 -27.05 -6.07 -10.20
CA ALA A 325 -26.63 -4.68 -10.05
C ALA A 325 -25.13 -4.49 -10.38
N PRO A 326 -24.76 -3.27 -10.80
CA PRO A 326 -23.37 -2.85 -10.77
C PRO A 326 -22.81 -2.92 -9.35
N ALA A 327 -21.50 -3.15 -9.25
CA ALA A 327 -20.78 -3.12 -7.98
C ALA A 327 -20.72 -1.70 -7.41
N ALA A 328 -20.52 -0.70 -8.27
CA ALA A 328 -20.52 0.72 -7.92
C ALA A 328 -20.91 1.60 -9.12
N ILE A 329 -21.26 2.85 -8.85
CA ILE A 329 -21.57 3.87 -9.87
C ILE A 329 -20.69 5.11 -9.66
N LEU A 330 -20.03 5.56 -10.73
CA LEU A 330 -19.21 6.77 -10.77
C LEU A 330 -19.75 7.74 -11.82
N ASN A 331 -20.02 8.99 -11.41
CA ASN A 331 -20.46 10.04 -12.31
C ASN A 331 -19.58 11.29 -12.26
N ALA A 332 -19.52 12.00 -13.40
CA ALA A 332 -19.03 13.38 -13.40
C ALA A 332 -20.02 14.28 -12.64
N GLU A 333 -21.31 14.08 -12.86
CA GLU A 333 -22.38 14.78 -12.16
C GLU A 333 -23.58 13.84 -11.92
N ALA A 334 -24.01 13.73 -10.66
CA ALA A 334 -25.13 12.86 -10.31
C ALA A 334 -26.46 13.41 -10.84
N ASP A 335 -27.22 12.53 -11.50
CA ASP A 335 -28.65 12.74 -11.75
C ASP A 335 -29.48 12.26 -10.53
N PRO A 336 -30.51 13.01 -10.09
CA PRO A 336 -31.33 12.64 -8.95
C PRO A 336 -32.00 11.25 -9.04
N VAL A 337 -32.39 10.79 -10.24
CA VAL A 337 -33.04 9.48 -10.40
C VAL A 337 -32.06 8.35 -10.15
N VAL A 338 -30.86 8.44 -10.72
CA VAL A 338 -29.79 7.46 -10.49
C VAL A 338 -29.34 7.48 -9.03
N ALA A 339 -29.17 8.67 -8.45
CA ALA A 339 -28.79 8.84 -7.04
C ALA A 339 -29.78 8.16 -6.09
N VAL A 340 -31.08 8.42 -6.26
CA VAL A 340 -32.13 7.77 -5.47
C VAL A 340 -32.12 6.26 -5.67
N GLY A 341 -31.94 5.79 -6.91
CA GLY A 341 -31.80 4.36 -7.21
C GLY A 341 -30.64 3.72 -6.45
N ALA A 342 -29.45 4.32 -6.49
CA ALA A 342 -28.26 3.80 -5.83
C ALA A 342 -28.42 3.75 -4.31
N ILE A 343 -29.03 4.80 -3.72
CA ILE A 343 -29.31 4.86 -2.29
C ILE A 343 -30.26 3.73 -1.87
N ILE A 344 -31.37 3.52 -2.58
CA ILE A 344 -32.35 2.49 -2.24
C ILE A 344 -31.80 1.07 -2.50
N ALA A 345 -30.96 0.92 -3.52
CA ALA A 345 -30.33 -0.35 -3.89
C ALA A 345 -29.08 -0.70 -3.06
N GLU A 346 -28.63 0.21 -2.18
CA GLU A 346 -27.40 0.11 -1.39
C GLU A 346 -26.13 -0.06 -2.24
N ILE A 347 -26.14 0.51 -3.45
CA ILE A 347 -24.99 0.48 -4.36
C ILE A 347 -24.11 1.70 -4.06
N PRO A 348 -22.81 1.50 -3.76
CA PRO A 348 -21.86 2.60 -3.61
C PRO A 348 -21.88 3.53 -4.82
N MET A 349 -22.04 4.83 -4.56
CA MET A 349 -22.12 5.84 -5.60
C MET A 349 -21.35 7.10 -5.22
N VAL A 350 -20.50 7.55 -6.14
CA VAL A 350 -19.66 8.75 -6.02
C VAL A 350 -19.87 9.63 -7.25
N ASP A 351 -20.08 10.92 -7.03
CA ASP A 351 -20.19 11.93 -8.09
C ASP A 351 -19.06 12.96 -8.03
N ARG A 352 -18.98 13.88 -9.01
CA ARG A 352 -17.85 14.81 -9.15
C ARG A 352 -16.50 14.12 -9.32
N VAL A 353 -16.50 12.95 -9.93
CA VAL A 353 -15.29 12.19 -10.26
C VAL A 353 -14.78 12.63 -11.63
N ASP A 354 -13.46 12.78 -11.78
CA ASP A 354 -12.82 13.05 -13.08
C ASP A 354 -12.81 11.78 -13.96
N ILE A 355 -14.01 11.39 -14.42
CA ILE A 355 -14.24 10.11 -15.11
C ILE A 355 -13.48 9.95 -16.42
N VAL A 356 -12.98 11.05 -17.02
CA VAL A 356 -12.19 11.00 -18.27
C VAL A 356 -10.86 10.25 -18.07
N ARG A 357 -10.44 10.09 -16.81
CA ARG A 357 -9.24 9.34 -16.44
C ARG A 357 -9.50 7.85 -16.30
N ILE A 358 -10.73 7.37 -16.49
CA ILE A 358 -11.13 5.96 -16.38
C ILE A 358 -11.47 5.41 -17.77
N GLN A 359 -10.97 4.22 -18.09
CA GLN A 359 -11.23 3.52 -19.35
C GLN A 359 -11.97 2.20 -19.10
N THR A 360 -12.77 1.76 -20.07
CA THR A 360 -13.41 0.44 -19.98
C THR A 360 -12.33 -0.64 -19.90
N GLY A 361 -12.47 -1.55 -18.94
CA GLY A 361 -11.46 -2.58 -18.67
C GLY A 361 -10.61 -2.29 -17.43
N ASP A 362 -10.46 -1.02 -17.05
CA ASP A 362 -9.76 -0.61 -15.83
C ASP A 362 -10.32 -1.34 -14.61
N TRP A 363 -9.45 -1.76 -13.67
CA TRP A 363 -9.93 -2.21 -12.37
C TRP A 363 -10.20 -0.99 -11.49
N VAL A 364 -11.37 -0.93 -10.86
CA VAL A 364 -11.76 0.22 -10.05
C VAL A 364 -12.18 -0.26 -8.67
N ARG A 365 -11.59 0.33 -7.63
CA ARG A 365 -12.02 0.19 -6.25
C ARG A 365 -12.58 1.52 -5.76
N VAL A 366 -13.78 1.47 -5.20
CA VAL A 366 -14.48 2.59 -4.60
C VAL A 366 -14.56 2.35 -3.10
N ARG A 367 -14.11 3.30 -2.30
CA ARG A 367 -14.28 3.33 -0.85
C ARG A 367 -14.67 4.74 -0.43
N ASP A 368 -15.96 4.92 -0.21
CA ASP A 368 -16.55 6.22 0.11
C ASP A 368 -16.16 7.28 -0.94
N GLU A 369 -15.49 8.37 -0.57
CA GLU A 369 -15.07 9.42 -1.51
C GLU A 369 -13.89 9.01 -2.41
N ASN A 370 -13.17 7.94 -2.07
CA ASN A 370 -11.93 7.55 -2.72
C ASN A 370 -12.19 6.56 -3.85
N VAL A 371 -11.63 6.84 -5.02
CA VAL A 371 -11.69 5.99 -6.21
C VAL A 371 -10.27 5.68 -6.66
N LEU A 372 -9.90 4.40 -6.60
CA LEU A 372 -8.62 3.89 -7.06
C LEU A 372 -8.83 3.20 -8.41
N VAL A 373 -8.13 3.69 -9.43
CA VAL A 373 -8.22 3.20 -10.81
C VAL A 373 -6.90 2.59 -11.21
N VAL A 374 -7.02 1.44 -11.85
CA VAL A 374 -5.97 0.56 -12.32
C VAL A 374 -6.12 0.45 -13.83
N ARG A 375 -5.07 0.67 -14.61
CA ARG A 375 -5.17 0.38 -16.04
C ARG A 375 -5.37 -1.12 -16.27
N GLY A 376 -6.46 -1.45 -16.96
CA GLY A 376 -6.69 -2.81 -17.47
C GLY A 376 -5.94 -3.00 -18.79
N GLU A 377 -5.51 -4.23 -19.06
CA GLU A 377 -4.99 -4.64 -20.38
C GLU A 377 -6.06 -4.64 -21.48
#